data_AF-A0A939NBD2-F1
#
_entry.id   AF-A0A939NBD2-F1
#
_cell.length_a   1.000
_cell.length_b   1.000
_cell.length_c   1.000
_cell.angle_alpha   90.00
_cell.angle_beta   90.00
_cell.angle_gamma   90.00
#
_symmetry.space_group_name_H-M   'P 1'
#
loop_
_entity.id
_entity.type
_entity.pdbx_description
1 polymer ?
#
loop_
_entity_poly.entity_id
_entity_poly.type
_entity_poly.pdbx_seq_one_letter_code
_entity_poly.pdbx_strand_id
1 'polypeptide(L)'
;MGNKYSYGTQVSDTGHEIDTNSGISFYHYHYYSAPLLRILDLWLPKGCQPDAYSDFDIISFSEIDPTWHSATLAFFQHPESVAVANIIAHQACTMESVAITGGGKPMNKLWWCAGSWGGQYPLTGSTSSRDTPRTTSLTAAKSLSLEHRRGLARTVGREVACKPRVYPTIPNNNINLIWFIQHQKQRDHTFLVKLPSGKEDHSDTLRGQGKKVRI
;
A
#
# COMPACT_ATOMS: atom_id res chain seq x y z
N MET A 1 19.40 -19.46 13.12
CA MET A 1 17.96 -19.14 13.25
C MET A 1 17.42 -18.99 11.85
N GLY A 2 16.50 -19.86 11.43
CA GLY A 2 16.05 -19.95 10.04
C GLY A 2 15.77 -21.41 9.69
N ASN A 3 14.61 -21.91 10.09
CA ASN A 3 14.12 -23.19 9.58
C ASN A 3 13.56 -22.97 8.17
N LYS A 4 13.37 -24.05 7.40
CA LYS A 4 12.76 -24.00 6.05
C LYS A 4 11.31 -23.49 6.03
N TYR A 5 10.72 -23.16 7.19
CA TYR A 5 9.37 -22.63 7.35
C TYR A 5 9.36 -21.09 7.50
N SER A 6 10.52 -20.41 7.53
CA SER A 6 10.60 -18.97 7.82
C SER A 6 10.44 -18.05 6.60
N TYR A 7 10.51 -18.54 5.37
CA TYR A 7 10.37 -17.73 4.16
C TYR A 7 9.95 -18.58 2.95
N GLY A 8 9.15 -18.01 2.06
CA GLY A 8 8.78 -18.61 0.77
C GLY A 8 7.40 -19.27 0.79
N THR A 9 7.08 -20.00 -0.27
CA THR A 9 5.83 -20.75 -0.41
C THR A 9 5.82 -21.96 0.52
N GLN A 10 4.93 -21.95 1.51
CA GLN A 10 4.60 -23.06 2.37
C GLN A 10 3.56 -23.95 1.66
N VAL A 11 3.86 -25.23 1.54
CA VAL A 11 2.92 -26.25 1.07
C VAL A 11 2.19 -26.78 2.29
N SER A 12 0.86 -26.65 2.32
CA SER A 12 0.04 -27.31 3.35
C SER A 12 0.01 -28.80 3.07
N ASP A 13 0.54 -29.61 4.01
CA ASP A 13 0.57 -31.08 3.94
C ASP A 13 -0.80 -31.70 4.28
N THR A 14 -1.86 -31.20 3.66
CA THR A 14 -3.20 -31.82 3.67
C THR A 14 -3.38 -32.52 2.35
N GLY A 15 -3.17 -33.85 2.36
CA GLY A 15 -3.29 -34.72 1.18
C GLY A 15 -4.64 -34.61 0.49
N HIS A 16 -4.71 -33.79 -0.55
CA HIS A 16 -5.56 -33.98 -1.71
C HIS A 16 -4.94 -33.17 -2.86
N GLU A 17 -4.37 -33.88 -3.82
CA GLU A 17 -3.79 -33.34 -5.05
C GLU A 17 -4.89 -32.69 -5.89
N ILE A 18 -5.06 -31.38 -5.71
CA ILE A 18 -5.61 -30.50 -6.72
C ILE A 18 -4.46 -29.56 -7.06
N ASP A 19 -3.94 -29.71 -8.28
CA ASP A 19 -2.85 -28.95 -8.87
C ASP A 19 -3.30 -27.50 -9.18
N THR A 20 -3.75 -26.80 -8.15
CA THR A 20 -3.91 -25.36 -8.13
C THR A 20 -2.78 -24.80 -7.30
N ASN A 21 -1.99 -23.92 -7.90
CA ASN A 21 -0.95 -23.10 -7.31
C ASN A 21 -1.53 -22.20 -6.18
N SER A 22 -1.95 -22.80 -5.07
CA SER A 22 -2.62 -22.16 -3.94
C SER A 22 -1.93 -22.52 -2.63
N GLY A 23 -0.60 -22.42 -2.62
CA GLY A 23 0.18 -22.45 -1.37
C GLY A 23 0.05 -21.13 -0.60
N ILE A 24 0.31 -21.13 0.70
CA ILE A 24 0.46 -19.91 1.50
C ILE A 24 1.92 -19.51 1.42
N SER A 25 2.26 -18.26 1.14
CA SER A 25 3.64 -17.76 1.17
C SER A 25 3.88 -16.88 2.39
N PHE A 26 5.05 -17.01 3.01
CA PHE A 26 5.44 -16.23 4.18
C PHE A 26 6.67 -15.37 3.87
N TYR A 27 6.61 -14.09 4.28
CA TYR A 27 7.67 -13.11 4.05
C TYR A 27 7.96 -12.31 5.31
N HIS A 28 9.24 -12.03 5.53
CA HIS A 28 9.72 -11.08 6.53
C HIS A 28 9.92 -9.70 5.90
N TYR A 29 9.63 -8.64 6.66
CA TYR A 29 9.95 -7.26 6.30
C TYR A 29 10.82 -6.60 7.37
N HIS A 30 11.59 -5.60 6.93
CA HIS A 30 12.34 -4.68 7.77
C HIS A 30 11.93 -3.26 7.38
N TYR A 31 11.43 -2.49 8.34
CA TYR A 31 10.92 -1.14 8.11
C TYR A 31 11.96 -0.11 8.59
N TYR A 32 12.37 0.78 7.70
CA TYR A 32 13.40 1.79 7.95
C TYR A 32 12.86 3.20 7.72
N SER A 33 13.29 4.16 8.54
CA SER A 33 13.16 5.59 8.21
C SER A 33 14.26 5.98 7.23
N ALA A 34 13.90 6.49 6.05
CA ALA A 34 14.87 6.98 5.08
C ALA A 34 14.56 8.45 4.71
N PRO A 35 15.10 9.43 5.46
CA PRO A 35 14.85 10.85 5.20
C PRO A 35 15.72 11.38 4.05
N LEU A 36 15.58 10.76 2.87
CA LEU A 36 16.32 11.13 1.67
C LEU A 36 16.15 12.63 1.33
N LEU A 37 14.93 13.14 1.43
CA LEU A 37 14.62 14.55 1.14
C LEU A 37 15.38 15.53 2.06
N ARG A 38 15.67 15.12 3.30
CA ARG A 38 16.43 15.94 4.25
C ARG A 38 17.93 15.87 3.99
N ILE A 39 18.45 14.68 3.68
CA ILE A 39 19.87 14.46 3.38
C ILE A 39 20.28 15.14 2.07
N LEU A 40 19.39 15.14 1.07
CA LEU A 40 19.61 15.76 -0.24
C LEU A 40 19.28 17.27 -0.28
N ASP A 41 18.95 17.88 0.86
CA ASP A 41 18.53 19.29 1.01
C ASP A 41 17.51 19.77 -0.05
N LEU A 42 16.61 18.88 -0.46
CA LEU A 42 15.65 19.15 -1.52
C LEU A 42 14.44 19.88 -0.95
N TRP A 43 14.49 21.22 -0.96
CA TRP A 43 13.40 22.17 -0.68
C TRP A 43 12.27 21.63 0.23
N LEU A 44 12.58 21.39 1.51
CA LEU A 44 11.52 21.35 2.52
C LEU A 44 11.10 22.79 2.84
N PRO A 45 9.79 23.13 2.83
CA PRO A 45 9.33 24.46 3.19
C PRO A 45 9.78 24.79 4.63
N LYS A 46 10.41 25.97 4.80
CA LYS A 46 11.14 26.44 6.01
C LYS A 46 10.33 26.55 7.32
N GLY A 47 9.11 26.04 7.38
CA GLY A 47 8.26 25.99 8.59
C GLY A 47 7.66 24.62 8.88
N CYS A 48 8.09 23.59 8.16
CA CYS A 48 7.60 22.22 8.30
C CYS A 48 8.82 21.32 8.56
N GLN A 49 9.25 21.26 9.82
CA GLN A 49 10.33 20.39 10.24
C GLN A 49 9.70 19.09 10.75
N PRO A 50 9.72 17.98 9.98
CA PRO A 50 9.23 16.70 10.46
C PRO A 50 10.28 16.10 11.40
N ASP A 51 10.31 16.54 12.66
CA ASP A 51 11.31 16.15 13.68
C ASP A 51 11.30 14.67 14.09
N ALA A 52 10.43 13.83 13.49
CA ALA A 52 10.26 12.43 13.90
C ALA A 52 11.10 11.42 13.08
N TYR A 53 11.64 11.81 11.93
CA TYR A 53 12.48 10.94 11.10
C TYR A 53 13.69 11.74 10.59
N SER A 54 14.42 12.41 11.48
CA SER A 54 15.62 13.18 11.10
C SER A 54 16.77 12.28 10.66
N ASP A 55 16.80 11.04 11.16
CA ASP A 55 17.93 10.12 11.03
C ASP A 55 17.50 8.81 10.38
N PHE A 56 18.47 8.14 9.73
CA PHE A 56 18.29 6.80 9.21
C PHE A 56 18.34 5.80 10.37
N ASP A 57 17.19 5.23 10.71
CA ASP A 57 17.05 4.24 11.78
C ASP A 57 16.12 3.11 11.34
N ILE A 58 16.26 1.95 11.99
CA ILE A 58 15.30 0.86 11.87
C ILE A 58 14.11 1.14 12.79
N ILE A 59 12.93 1.18 12.19
CA ILE A 59 11.68 1.38 12.92
C ILE A 59 11.14 0.05 13.44
N SER A 60 11.15 -1.00 12.61
CA SER A 60 10.67 -2.32 13.03
C SER A 60 11.25 -3.49 12.24
N PHE A 61 11.35 -4.64 12.92
CA PHE A 61 11.69 -5.93 12.31
C PHE A 61 10.52 -6.89 12.45
N SER A 62 10.20 -7.61 11.39
CA SER A 62 9.16 -8.64 11.44
C SER A 62 9.58 -9.93 12.17
N GLU A 63 10.88 -10.13 12.41
CA GLU A 63 11.41 -11.32 13.08
C GLU A 63 11.16 -11.31 14.59
N ILE A 64 11.20 -10.12 15.20
CA ILE A 64 10.98 -9.93 16.64
C ILE A 64 9.49 -9.82 16.98
N ASP A 65 8.63 -9.59 15.99
CA ASP A 65 7.20 -9.39 16.20
C ASP A 65 6.43 -10.73 16.13
N PRO A 66 5.96 -11.26 17.27
CA PRO A 66 5.22 -12.52 17.29
C PRO A 66 3.86 -12.41 16.57
N THR A 67 3.29 -11.20 16.47
CA THR A 67 2.03 -10.99 15.74
C THR A 67 2.21 -11.14 14.24
N TRP A 68 3.42 -10.94 13.72
CA TRP A 68 3.71 -11.15 12.31
C TRP A 68 3.77 -12.63 11.94
N HIS A 69 4.29 -13.47 12.83
CA HIS A 69 4.45 -14.90 12.61
C HIS A 69 3.14 -15.69 12.83
N SER A 70 2.29 -15.26 13.77
CA SER A 70 1.05 -15.96 14.13
C SER A 70 -0.20 -15.16 13.79
N ALA A 71 -1.00 -15.67 12.85
CA ALA A 71 -2.27 -15.07 12.46
C ALA A 71 -3.30 -15.01 13.60
N THR A 72 -3.27 -15.95 14.56
CA THR A 72 -4.17 -15.93 15.73
C THR A 72 -3.85 -14.76 16.66
N LEU A 73 -2.56 -14.47 16.86
CA LEU A 73 -2.14 -13.33 17.67
C LEU A 73 -2.43 -12.00 16.96
N ALA A 74 -2.23 -11.94 15.63
CA ALA A 74 -2.60 -10.78 14.82
C ALA A 74 -4.12 -10.49 14.88
N PHE A 75 -4.96 -11.52 14.96
CA PHE A 75 -6.40 -11.39 15.10
C PHE A 75 -6.82 -10.77 16.44
N PHE A 76 -6.17 -11.17 17.54
CA PHE A 76 -6.44 -10.57 18.85
C PHE A 76 -6.04 -9.10 18.92
N GLN A 77 -4.94 -8.71 18.25
CA GLN A 77 -4.51 -7.32 18.19
C GLN A 77 -5.43 -6.46 17.31
N HIS A 78 -6.08 -7.06 16.32
CA HIS A 78 -6.88 -6.37 15.30
C HIS A 78 -8.24 -7.06 15.11
N PRO A 79 -9.15 -6.94 16.09
CA PRO A 79 -10.45 -7.64 16.05
C PRO A 79 -11.37 -7.13 14.93
N GLU A 80 -11.12 -5.94 14.38
CA GLU A 80 -11.88 -5.40 13.25
C GLU A 80 -11.65 -6.17 11.94
N SER A 81 -10.66 -7.07 11.91
CA SER A 81 -10.48 -8.04 10.83
C SER A 81 -11.73 -8.91 10.60
N VAL A 82 -12.52 -9.17 11.65
CA VAL A 82 -13.81 -9.89 11.56
C VAL A 82 -14.80 -9.16 10.65
N ALA A 83 -14.86 -7.83 10.75
CA ALA A 83 -15.80 -7.03 9.97
C ALA A 83 -15.50 -7.09 8.45
N VAL A 84 -14.24 -7.29 8.10
CA VAL A 84 -13.74 -7.30 6.72
C VAL A 84 -13.46 -8.70 6.18
N ALA A 85 -13.71 -9.74 6.97
CA ALA A 85 -13.61 -11.14 6.54
C ALA A 85 -14.72 -11.56 5.55
N ASN A 86 -15.75 -10.72 5.37
CA ASN A 86 -16.89 -11.00 4.52
C ASN A 86 -16.52 -11.04 3.01
N ILE A 87 -17.22 -11.85 2.22
CA ILE A 87 -17.01 -11.92 0.75
C ILE A 87 -17.28 -10.57 0.07
N ILE A 88 -18.23 -9.80 0.58
CA ILE A 88 -18.56 -8.46 0.09
C ILE A 88 -17.35 -7.52 0.26
N ALA A 89 -16.64 -7.62 1.38
CA ALA A 89 -15.46 -6.81 1.64
C ALA A 89 -14.30 -7.18 0.69
N HIS A 90 -14.16 -8.44 0.31
CA HIS A 90 -13.19 -8.90 -0.68
C HIS A 90 -13.54 -8.44 -2.10
N GLN A 91 -14.82 -8.47 -2.46
CA GLN A 91 -15.29 -7.93 -3.74
C GLN A 91 -15.15 -6.41 -3.82
N ALA A 92 -15.27 -5.70 -2.70
CA ALA A 92 -15.00 -4.26 -2.67
C ALA A 92 -13.56 -3.94 -3.14
N CYS A 93 -12.58 -4.78 -2.78
CA CYS A 93 -11.20 -4.60 -3.21
C CYS A 93 -11.02 -4.83 -4.72
N THR A 94 -11.76 -5.77 -5.33
CA THR A 94 -11.69 -5.99 -6.78
C THR A 94 -12.31 -4.80 -7.53
N MET A 95 -13.45 -4.28 -7.05
CA MET A 95 -14.08 -3.09 -7.61
C MET A 95 -13.16 -1.86 -7.54
N GLU A 96 -12.48 -1.67 -6.42
CA GLU A 96 -11.52 -0.58 -6.27
C GLU A 96 -10.33 -0.73 -7.22
N SER A 97 -9.82 -1.95 -7.40
CA SER A 97 -8.74 -2.19 -8.36
C SER A 97 -9.13 -1.79 -9.78
N VAL A 98 -10.36 -2.11 -10.21
CA VAL A 98 -10.90 -1.70 -11.52
C VAL A 98 -11.02 -0.19 -11.61
N ALA A 99 -11.53 0.47 -10.57
CA ALA A 99 -11.65 1.92 -10.54
C ALA A 99 -10.29 2.63 -10.66
N ILE A 100 -9.27 2.15 -9.95
CA ILE A 100 -7.90 2.69 -10.03
C ILE A 100 -7.30 2.43 -11.41
N THR A 101 -7.44 1.22 -11.97
CA THR A 101 -6.98 0.91 -13.34
C THR A 101 -7.67 1.77 -14.40
N GLY A 102 -8.93 2.14 -14.20
CA GLY A 102 -9.67 3.07 -15.05
C GLY A 102 -9.28 4.55 -14.92
N GLY A 103 -8.24 4.88 -14.15
CA GLY A 103 -7.80 6.27 -13.91
C GLY A 103 -8.50 6.96 -12.74
N GLY A 104 -9.28 6.23 -11.96
CA GLY A 104 -9.89 6.70 -10.72
C GLY A 104 -8.88 6.87 -9.58
N LYS A 105 -9.30 7.59 -8.54
CA LYS A 105 -8.52 7.73 -7.30
C LYS A 105 -8.86 6.60 -6.33
N PRO A 106 -7.90 6.14 -5.50
CA PRO A 106 -8.18 5.17 -4.45
C PRO A 106 -9.23 5.70 -3.48
N MET A 107 -10.12 4.82 -3.02
CA MET A 107 -11.24 5.18 -2.17
C MET A 107 -10.79 5.13 -0.71
N ASN A 108 -10.68 6.29 -0.05
CA ASN A 108 -10.23 6.37 1.35
C ASN A 108 -11.10 5.58 2.35
N LYS A 109 -12.33 5.21 1.97
CA LYS A 109 -13.26 4.43 2.80
C LYS A 109 -12.90 2.93 2.88
N LEU A 110 -12.16 2.40 1.90
CA LEU A 110 -11.79 0.98 1.82
C LEU A 110 -10.42 0.74 2.46
N TRP A 111 -10.30 1.00 3.76
CA TRP A 111 -9.03 0.89 4.49
C TRP A 111 -8.49 -0.54 4.62
N TRP A 112 -9.31 -1.57 4.36
CA TRP A 112 -8.90 -2.97 4.38
C TRP A 112 -8.40 -3.50 3.05
N CYS A 113 -8.51 -2.71 1.98
CA CYS A 113 -8.10 -3.10 0.63
C CYS A 113 -6.72 -2.56 0.28
N ALA A 114 -5.99 -3.33 -0.53
CA ALA A 114 -4.65 -3.03 -1.05
C ALA A 114 -4.68 -2.85 -2.59
N GLY A 115 -5.79 -2.33 -3.13
CA GLY A 115 -6.02 -2.24 -4.57
C GLY A 115 -5.95 -3.60 -5.26
N SER A 116 -5.22 -3.68 -6.39
CA SER A 116 -5.08 -4.92 -7.19
C SER A 116 -4.31 -6.05 -6.47
N TRP A 117 -3.68 -5.79 -5.33
CA TRP A 117 -2.96 -6.81 -4.56
C TRP A 117 -3.90 -7.67 -3.68
N GLY A 118 -5.11 -7.19 -3.38
CA GLY A 118 -6.10 -7.91 -2.57
C GLY A 118 -6.42 -7.21 -1.26
N GLY A 119 -6.91 -7.96 -0.26
CA GLY A 119 -7.17 -7.46 1.09
C GLY A 119 -5.91 -7.49 1.97
N GLN A 120 -5.77 -6.51 2.87
CA GLN A 120 -4.65 -6.42 3.81
C GLN A 120 -4.76 -7.40 4.98
N TYR A 121 -5.97 -7.80 5.33
CA TYR A 121 -6.19 -8.70 6.46
C TYR A 121 -6.03 -10.16 6.05
N PRO A 122 -5.51 -11.02 6.94
CA PRO A 122 -4.90 -10.72 8.24
C PRO A 122 -3.54 -10.02 8.12
N LEU A 123 -3.22 -9.15 9.08
CA LEU A 123 -1.97 -8.39 9.13
C LEU A 123 -0.81 -9.25 9.67
N THR A 124 -0.39 -10.20 8.84
CA THR A 124 0.66 -11.19 9.11
C THR A 124 1.49 -11.38 7.84
N GLY A 125 2.68 -11.98 7.98
CA GLY A 125 3.55 -12.35 6.87
C GLY A 125 2.98 -13.43 5.96
N SER A 126 1.95 -14.16 6.39
CA SER A 126 1.27 -15.16 5.55
C SER A 126 0.34 -14.50 4.53
N THR A 127 0.54 -14.80 3.24
CA THR A 127 -0.29 -14.34 2.12
C THR A 127 -0.58 -15.49 1.18
N SER A 128 -1.65 -15.40 0.37
CA SER A 128 -1.87 -16.37 -0.71
C SER A 128 -0.72 -16.29 -1.71
N SER A 129 -0.10 -17.42 -2.06
CA SER A 129 0.94 -17.48 -3.09
C SER A 129 0.38 -16.98 -4.42
N ARG A 130 1.07 -16.00 -5.00
CA ARG A 130 0.83 -15.38 -6.31
C ARG A 130 2.20 -15.00 -6.89
N ASP A 131 2.22 -14.27 -7.99
CA ASP A 131 3.45 -13.68 -8.53
C ASP A 131 4.26 -12.96 -7.43
N THR A 132 5.57 -13.20 -7.38
CA THR A 132 6.50 -12.57 -6.42
C THR A 132 6.30 -11.06 -6.26
N PRO A 133 6.17 -10.23 -7.33
CA PRO A 133 5.93 -8.80 -7.15
C PRO A 133 4.58 -8.47 -6.52
N ARG A 134 3.54 -9.29 -6.73
CA ARG A 134 2.23 -9.09 -6.10
C ARG A 134 2.24 -9.48 -4.63
N THR A 135 2.89 -10.61 -4.30
CA THR A 135 2.98 -11.08 -2.91
C THR A 135 3.82 -10.14 -2.05
N THR A 136 5.03 -9.76 -2.50
CA THR A 136 5.90 -8.85 -1.73
C THR A 136 5.26 -7.49 -1.53
N SER A 137 4.57 -6.99 -2.54
CA SER A 137 3.90 -5.70 -2.42
C SER A 137 2.69 -5.74 -1.49
N LEU A 138 1.90 -6.83 -1.52
CA LEU A 138 0.85 -7.03 -0.53
C LEU A 138 1.43 -7.08 0.88
N THR A 139 2.51 -7.84 1.09
CA THR A 139 3.21 -7.92 2.37
C THR A 139 3.70 -6.55 2.85
N ALA A 140 4.28 -5.74 1.97
CA ALA A 140 4.69 -4.36 2.30
C ALA A 140 3.50 -3.46 2.65
N ALA A 141 2.36 -3.67 2.00
CA ALA A 141 1.14 -2.93 2.26
C ALA A 141 0.52 -3.31 3.64
N LYS A 142 0.60 -4.60 3.99
CA LYS A 142 0.24 -5.12 5.32
C LYS A 142 1.15 -4.57 6.41
N SER A 143 2.47 -4.59 6.19
CA SER A 143 3.43 -4.07 7.17
C SER A 143 3.24 -2.57 7.38
N LEU A 144 3.04 -1.78 6.32
CA LEU A 144 2.72 -0.37 6.45
C LEU A 144 1.43 -0.15 7.25
N SER A 145 0.40 -0.97 7.02
CA SER A 145 -0.86 -0.90 7.75
C SER A 145 -0.68 -1.20 9.23
N LEU A 146 0.13 -2.19 9.59
CA LEU A 146 0.53 -2.52 10.96
C LEU A 146 1.29 -1.38 11.63
N GLU A 147 2.37 -0.92 11.00
CA GLU A 147 3.20 0.14 11.55
C GLU A 147 2.42 1.44 11.70
N HIS A 148 1.47 1.69 10.80
CA HIS A 148 0.57 2.83 10.92
C HIS A 148 -0.32 2.74 12.16
N ARG A 149 -0.85 1.56 12.50
CA ARG A 149 -1.66 1.36 13.71
C ARG A 149 -0.84 1.48 14.99
N ARG A 150 0.44 1.10 14.91
CA ARG A 150 1.41 1.31 15.99
C ARG A 150 1.84 2.78 16.11
N GLY A 151 1.42 3.64 15.19
CA GLY A 151 1.85 5.04 15.12
C GLY A 151 3.29 5.22 14.63
N LEU A 152 3.92 4.13 14.18
CA LEU A 152 5.30 4.07 13.68
C LEU A 152 5.40 4.46 12.21
N ALA A 153 4.33 4.31 11.43
CA ALA A 153 4.19 4.88 10.08
C ALA A 153 3.14 6.00 10.07
N ARG A 154 3.46 7.12 9.42
CA ARG A 154 2.57 8.30 9.38
C ARG A 154 1.73 8.34 8.12
N THR A 155 0.52 8.88 8.23
CA THR A 155 -0.29 9.22 7.06
C THR A 155 0.37 10.30 6.23
N VAL A 156 0.24 10.20 4.91
CA VAL A 156 0.68 11.22 3.97
C VAL A 156 -0.52 12.05 3.51
N GLY A 157 -0.36 13.36 3.48
CA GLY A 157 -1.42 14.32 3.15
C GLY A 157 -0.95 15.75 3.43
N ARG A 158 -1.56 16.73 2.77
CA ARG A 158 -1.13 18.14 2.89
C ARG A 158 -1.39 18.69 4.29
N GLU A 159 -2.48 18.29 4.92
CA GLU A 159 -2.86 18.73 6.26
C GLU A 159 -2.08 18.01 7.39
N VAL A 160 -1.52 16.84 7.12
CA VAL A 160 -0.75 16.02 8.09
C VAL A 160 0.76 16.13 7.93
N ALA A 161 1.22 16.83 6.88
CA ALA A 161 2.63 17.00 6.55
C ALA A 161 3.42 17.66 7.69
N CYS A 162 2.87 18.74 8.28
CA CYS A 162 3.56 19.49 9.33
C CYS A 162 3.07 19.16 10.75
N LYS A 163 1.84 18.67 10.89
CA LYS A 163 1.28 18.27 12.19
C LYS A 163 0.89 16.79 12.14
N PRO A 164 1.60 15.89 12.86
CA PRO A 164 1.20 14.49 12.92
C PRO A 164 -0.22 14.38 13.43
N ARG A 165 -1.05 13.61 12.73
CA ARG A 165 -2.33 13.11 13.22
C ARG A 165 -2.27 11.60 13.21
N VAL A 166 -2.65 10.99 14.31
CA VAL A 166 -2.77 9.54 14.42
C VAL A 166 -4.14 9.15 13.89
N TYR A 167 -4.17 8.28 12.89
CA TYR A 167 -5.39 7.67 12.39
C TYR A 167 -5.40 6.20 12.84
N PRO A 168 -6.55 5.66 13.28
CA PRO A 168 -6.62 4.26 13.71
C PRO A 168 -6.42 3.27 12.54
N THR A 169 -6.83 3.67 11.33
CA THR A 169 -6.66 2.89 10.10
C THR A 169 -5.98 3.72 9.05
N ILE A 170 -5.07 3.11 8.29
CA ILE A 170 -4.42 3.80 7.18
C ILE A 170 -5.45 4.00 6.04
N PRO A 171 -5.62 5.22 5.53
CA PRO A 171 -6.47 5.43 4.36
C PRO A 171 -5.80 4.84 3.12
N ASN A 172 -6.60 4.27 2.22
CA ASN A 172 -6.07 3.47 1.12
C ASN A 172 -5.24 4.28 0.10
N ASN A 173 -5.44 5.59 0.02
CA ASN A 173 -4.58 6.47 -0.77
C ASN A 173 -3.10 6.42 -0.33
N ASN A 174 -2.82 6.22 0.95
CA ASN A 174 -1.45 6.22 1.48
C ASN A 174 -0.72 4.91 1.16
N ILE A 175 -1.45 3.79 1.14
CA ILE A 175 -0.92 2.50 0.74
C ILE A 175 -0.59 2.50 -0.75
N ASN A 176 -1.51 3.03 -1.58
CA ASN A 176 -1.34 3.09 -3.03
C ASN A 176 -0.29 4.13 -3.49
N LEU A 177 0.19 5.03 -2.63
CA LEU A 177 1.28 5.94 -3.02
C LEU A 177 2.61 5.20 -3.26
N ILE A 178 2.82 4.03 -2.63
CA ILE A 178 3.97 3.16 -2.91
C ILE A 178 3.93 2.64 -4.35
N TRP A 179 2.73 2.39 -4.90
CA TRP A 179 2.51 2.03 -6.31
C TRP A 179 2.97 3.12 -7.27
N PHE A 180 2.73 4.40 -6.92
CA PHE A 180 2.95 5.53 -7.82
C PHE A 180 4.44 5.69 -8.15
N ILE A 181 5.33 5.43 -7.19
CA ILE A 181 6.78 5.46 -7.41
C ILE A 181 7.23 4.36 -8.40
N GLN A 182 6.62 3.17 -8.34
CA GLN A 182 6.92 2.09 -9.29
C GLN A 182 6.29 2.32 -10.69
N HIS A 183 5.18 3.06 -10.77
CA HIS A 183 4.48 3.38 -12.03
C HIS A 183 5.08 4.53 -12.81
N GLN A 184 5.90 5.38 -12.19
CA GLN A 184 6.71 6.35 -12.94
C GLN A 184 7.78 5.63 -13.77
N LYS A 185 8.36 4.53 -13.25
CA LYS A 185 9.44 3.79 -13.92
C LYS A 185 9.03 3.10 -15.24
N GLN A 186 7.74 2.84 -15.48
CA GLN A 186 7.26 2.29 -16.76
C GLN A 186 6.72 3.34 -17.74
N ARG A 187 6.64 4.62 -17.35
CA ARG A 187 6.25 5.72 -18.25
C ARG A 187 7.43 6.52 -18.80
N ASP A 188 8.65 6.08 -18.56
CA ASP A 188 9.89 6.75 -19.01
C ASP A 188 10.31 6.41 -20.46
N HIS A 189 9.34 6.28 -21.36
CA HIS A 189 9.58 6.48 -22.80
C HIS A 189 8.72 7.59 -23.41
N THR A 190 7.94 8.34 -22.62
CA THR A 190 7.31 9.56 -23.11
C THR A 190 7.16 10.57 -21.98
N PHE A 191 8.25 11.30 -21.75
CA PHE A 191 8.29 12.50 -20.92
C PHE A 191 7.53 13.63 -21.65
N LEU A 192 6.20 13.55 -21.72
CA LEU A 192 5.38 14.69 -22.10
C LEU A 192 5.15 15.54 -20.85
N VAL A 193 5.98 16.57 -20.73
CA VAL A 193 5.81 17.72 -19.85
C VAL A 193 4.41 18.28 -20.08
N LYS A 194 3.46 17.97 -19.19
CA LYS A 194 2.18 18.67 -19.16
C LYS A 194 2.36 19.92 -18.32
N LEU A 195 2.68 21.03 -19.01
CA LEU A 195 2.68 22.38 -18.45
C LEU A 195 1.30 22.69 -17.84
N PRO A 196 1.25 23.44 -16.72
CA PRO A 196 0.00 23.77 -16.06
C PRO A 196 -0.74 24.85 -16.86
N SER A 197 -1.89 24.50 -17.45
CA SER A 197 -2.82 25.50 -17.99
C SER A 197 -3.88 25.80 -16.94
N GLY A 198 -3.86 27.04 -16.46
CA GLY A 198 -5.01 27.93 -16.30
C GLY A 198 -6.25 27.42 -15.54
N LYS A 199 -6.53 28.09 -14.42
CA LYS A 199 -7.87 28.18 -13.83
C LYS A 199 -8.88 28.65 -14.88
N GLU A 200 -10.06 28.06 -14.92
CA GLU A 200 -11.31 28.77 -15.21
C GLU A 200 -12.52 27.95 -14.71
N ASP A 201 -13.32 28.63 -13.89
CA ASP A 201 -14.65 28.23 -13.42
C ASP A 201 -15.67 28.28 -14.56
N HIS A 202 -16.86 27.73 -14.29
CA HIS A 202 -18.14 27.90 -15.00
C HIS A 202 -18.50 26.96 -16.17
N SER A 203 -19.46 26.08 -15.85
CA SER A 203 -20.75 25.83 -16.53
C SER A 203 -20.88 26.02 -18.05
N ASP A 204 -21.52 25.01 -18.63
CA ASP A 204 -22.34 25.00 -19.85
C ASP A 204 -21.75 24.50 -21.18
N THR A 205 -22.58 23.64 -21.79
CA THR A 205 -22.78 23.41 -23.22
C THR A 205 -21.97 22.29 -23.90
N LEU A 206 -22.64 21.13 -23.94
CA LEU A 206 -22.90 20.30 -25.11
C LEU A 206 -22.22 20.70 -26.44
N ARG A 207 -21.73 19.65 -27.13
CA ARG A 207 -21.80 19.39 -28.59
C ARG A 207 -20.43 19.07 -29.17
N GLY A 208 -20.34 17.86 -29.72
CA GLY A 208 -19.11 17.31 -30.26
C GLY A 208 -18.64 18.01 -31.54
N GLN A 209 -17.41 17.67 -31.92
CA GLN A 209 -17.03 17.26 -33.27
C GLN A 209 -15.54 16.99 -33.27
N GLY A 210 -15.15 15.84 -33.80
CA GLY A 210 -13.75 15.48 -33.99
C GLY A 210 -13.07 16.41 -34.98
N LYS A 211 -11.77 16.62 -34.81
CA LYS A 211 -10.89 16.97 -35.92
C LYS A 211 -9.48 16.45 -35.67
N LYS A 212 -9.13 15.51 -36.54
CA LYS A 212 -7.81 14.97 -36.84
C LYS A 212 -6.99 16.08 -37.51
N VAL A 213 -5.83 16.45 -36.97
CA VAL A 213 -4.82 17.20 -37.71
C VAL A 213 -3.46 16.57 -37.44
N ARG A 214 -2.83 16.22 -38.56
CA ARG A 214 -1.51 15.62 -38.74
C ARG A 214 -0.60 16.75 -39.24
N ILE A 215 0.46 17.06 -38.50
CA ILE A 215 1.80 17.40 -39.01
C ILE A 215 2.77 16.84 -37.99
#